data_AF-A0AAQ4FLG3-F1
#
_entry.id   AF-A0AAQ4FLG3-F1
#
_cell.length_a   1.000
_cell.length_b   1.000
_cell.length_c   1.000
_cell.angle_alpha   90.00
_cell.angle_beta   90.00
_cell.angle_gamma   90.00
#
_symmetry.space_group_name_H-M   'P 1'
#
loop_
_entity.id
_entity.type
_entity.pdbx_description
1 polymer ?
#
loop_
_entity_poly.entity_id
_entity_poly.type
_entity_poly.pdbx_seq_one_letter_code
_entity_poly.pdbx_strand_id
1 'polypeptide(L)'
;MLTADDLGMDNGDFVFFSVELFTTRNTSNTRPWYRETDSAERNQRARRAYEALMVVQTRIPESSEFSHFKQALQETARKEFEFDYNTDEVNPFVSAFYEAVILYALAINETINDGFPITNGSYITQKMWNRTFEAYAMHLFAAFGSTV
;
A
#
# COMPACT_ATOMS: atom_id res chain seq x y z
N MET A 1 -16.71 -5.51 15.99
CA MET A 1 -16.13 -6.18 17.17
C MET A 1 -17.00 -6.10 18.42
N LEU A 2 -17.45 -4.93 18.89
CA LEU A 2 -18.31 -4.88 20.11
C LEU A 2 -19.59 -5.74 20.02
N THR A 3 -20.28 -5.73 18.88
CA THR A 3 -21.44 -6.61 18.65
C THR A 3 -21.06 -8.09 18.62
N ALA A 4 -19.84 -8.44 18.20
CA ALA A 4 -19.38 -9.83 18.22
C ALA A 4 -19.11 -10.29 19.67
N ASP A 5 -18.57 -9.40 20.51
CA ASP A 5 -18.43 -9.61 21.96
C ASP A 5 -19.82 -9.72 22.64
N ASP A 6 -20.82 -8.90 22.26
CA ASP A 6 -22.22 -9.04 22.74
C ASP A 6 -22.80 -10.44 22.45
N LEU A 7 -22.35 -11.08 21.36
CA LEU A 7 -22.80 -12.39 20.91
C LEU A 7 -21.87 -13.53 21.38
N GLY A 8 -20.81 -13.23 22.14
CA GLY A 8 -19.84 -14.22 22.62
C GLY A 8 -19.01 -14.86 21.51
N MET A 9 -18.85 -14.19 20.37
CA MET A 9 -18.14 -14.70 19.20
C MET A 9 -16.62 -14.42 19.21
N ASP A 10 -16.12 -13.76 20.25
CA ASP A 10 -14.69 -13.48 20.47
C ASP A 10 -14.00 -14.51 21.38
N ASN A 11 -14.67 -15.65 21.62
CA ASN A 11 -14.22 -16.75 22.48
C ASN A 11 -13.24 -17.75 21.81
N GLY A 12 -12.86 -17.52 20.55
CA GLY A 12 -11.97 -18.39 19.77
C GLY A 12 -12.69 -19.32 18.78
N ASP A 13 -14.02 -19.40 18.78
CA ASP A 13 -14.78 -20.18 17.80
C ASP A 13 -14.86 -19.49 16.42
N PHE A 14 -14.60 -18.18 16.39
CA PHE A 14 -14.61 -17.35 15.18
C PHE A 14 -13.30 -16.58 15.03
N VAL A 15 -12.92 -16.35 13.77
CA VAL A 15 -11.87 -15.41 13.39
C VAL A 15 -12.47 -14.31 12.53
N PHE A 16 -12.12 -13.06 12.83
CA PHE A 16 -12.56 -11.90 12.08
C PHE A 16 -11.40 -11.38 11.22
N PHE A 17 -11.69 -10.99 9.99
CA PHE A 17 -10.72 -10.33 9.12
C PHE A 17 -11.19 -8.92 8.76
N SER A 18 -10.30 -7.94 8.93
CA SER A 18 -10.42 -6.59 8.35
C SER A 18 -9.40 -6.45 7.23
N VAL A 19 -9.82 -5.95 6.08
CA VAL A 19 -8.92 -5.72 4.94
C VAL A 19 -8.72 -4.21 4.79
N GLU A 20 -7.52 -3.75 5.11
CA GLU A 20 -7.12 -2.35 5.12
C GLU A 20 -5.98 -2.13 4.12
N LEU A 21 -6.34 -1.88 2.86
CA LEU A 21 -5.35 -1.74 1.78
C LEU A 21 -4.64 -0.39 1.76
N PHE A 22 -5.20 0.60 2.47
CA PHE A 22 -4.64 1.95 2.61
C PHE A 22 -4.96 2.50 4.01
N THR A 23 -3.96 3.05 4.67
CA THR A 23 -4.09 3.69 5.98
C THR A 23 -4.42 5.17 5.78
N THR A 24 -5.69 5.55 5.99
CA THR A 24 -6.11 6.97 5.91
C THR A 24 -6.02 7.70 7.24
N ARG A 25 -5.59 7.03 8.31
CA ARG A 25 -5.49 7.65 9.63
C ARG A 25 -4.32 7.09 10.40
N ASN A 26 -3.49 8.01 10.84
CA ASN A 26 -2.39 7.85 11.77
C ASN A 26 -2.80 7.37 13.19
N THR A 27 -3.97 6.75 13.33
CA THR A 27 -4.52 6.19 14.59
C THR A 27 -4.37 4.66 14.67
N SER A 28 -3.92 4.00 13.60
CA SER A 28 -4.07 2.54 13.44
C SER A 28 -2.96 1.68 14.07
N ASN A 29 -1.76 2.21 14.35
CA ASN A 29 -0.65 1.31 14.71
C ASN A 29 -0.52 0.98 16.20
N THR A 30 -1.25 1.62 17.12
CA THR A 30 -1.15 1.25 18.55
C THR A 30 -2.47 0.87 19.21
N ARG A 31 -3.61 1.46 18.85
CA ARG A 31 -4.91 1.18 19.50
C ARG A 31 -6.10 1.33 18.54
N PRO A 32 -6.26 0.45 17.54
CA PRO A 32 -7.36 0.56 16.57
C PRO A 32 -8.77 0.44 17.19
N TRP A 33 -8.86 -0.20 18.36
CA TRP A 33 -10.06 -0.34 19.18
C TRP A 33 -10.41 0.89 20.03
N TYR A 34 -9.48 1.85 20.19
CA TYR A 34 -9.67 2.97 21.12
C TYR A 34 -10.42 4.13 20.47
N ARG A 35 -11.33 4.73 21.23
CA ARG A 35 -12.01 5.98 20.89
C ARG A 35 -12.01 6.90 22.11
N GLU A 36 -11.54 8.14 21.96
CA GLU A 36 -11.50 9.13 23.05
C GLU A 36 -12.90 9.50 23.57
N THR A 37 -13.90 9.42 22.70
CA THR A 37 -15.30 9.70 23.01
C THR A 37 -16.00 8.58 23.79
N ASP A 38 -15.37 7.42 23.92
CA ASP A 38 -15.95 6.24 24.57
C ASP A 38 -15.55 6.14 26.05
N SER A 39 -16.42 5.51 26.85
CA SER A 39 -16.10 5.20 28.24
C SER A 39 -14.90 4.24 28.34
N ALA A 40 -14.20 4.29 29.48
CA ALA A 40 -13.07 3.39 29.74
C ALA A 40 -13.47 1.91 29.64
N GLU A 41 -14.66 1.56 30.14
CA GLU A 41 -15.21 0.20 30.07
C GLU A 41 -15.47 -0.23 28.62
N ARG A 42 -16.07 0.64 27.79
CA ARG A 42 -16.33 0.33 26.37
C ARG A 42 -15.03 0.14 25.60
N ASN A 43 -14.02 0.96 25.87
CA ASN A 43 -12.69 0.83 25.29
C ASN A 43 -12.00 -0.48 25.73
N GLN A 44 -12.12 -0.88 26.99
CA GLN A 44 -11.57 -2.16 27.48
C GLN A 44 -12.26 -3.36 26.82
N ARG A 45 -13.59 -3.28 26.64
CA ARG A 45 -14.37 -4.29 25.95
C ARG A 45 -13.97 -4.42 24.48
N ALA A 46 -13.85 -3.28 23.78
CA ALA A 46 -13.36 -3.25 22.40
C ALA A 46 -11.96 -3.86 22.29
N ARG A 47 -11.06 -3.57 23.24
CA ARG A 47 -9.72 -4.16 23.26
C ARG A 47 -9.74 -5.68 23.29
N ARG A 48 -10.57 -6.30 24.15
CA ARG A 48 -10.72 -7.76 24.23
C ARG A 48 -11.28 -8.34 22.93
N ALA A 49 -12.37 -7.75 22.43
CA ALA A 49 -12.99 -8.21 21.18
C ALA A 49 -12.02 -8.16 19.99
N TYR A 50 -11.10 -7.19 19.96
CA TYR A 50 -10.07 -7.08 18.91
C TYR A 50 -9.01 -8.19 18.96
N GLU A 51 -8.90 -8.99 20.02
CA GLU A 51 -8.01 -10.16 20.07
C GLU A 51 -8.42 -11.24 19.05
N ALA A 52 -9.70 -11.28 18.67
CA ALA A 52 -10.23 -12.16 17.63
C ALA A 52 -10.14 -11.58 16.20
N LEU A 53 -9.59 -10.36 16.04
CA LEU A 53 -9.50 -9.66 14.75
C LEU A 53 -8.09 -9.74 14.16
N MET A 54 -8.00 -10.23 12.92
CA MET A 54 -6.83 -10.14 12.08
C MET A 54 -6.98 -9.02 11.05
N VAL A 55 -5.97 -8.17 10.92
CA VAL A 55 -5.95 -7.10 9.92
C VAL A 55 -5.01 -7.49 8.79
N VAL A 56 -5.54 -7.51 7.56
CA VAL A 56 -4.78 -7.73 6.33
C VAL A 56 -4.49 -6.36 5.73
N GLN A 57 -3.21 -6.02 5.64
CA GLN A 57 -2.76 -4.73 5.11
C GLN A 57 -1.70 -4.89 4.03
N THR A 58 -1.57 -3.86 3.20
CA THR A 58 -0.50 -3.79 2.20
C THR A 58 0.85 -3.74 2.90
N ARG A 59 1.80 -4.57 2.48
CA ARG A 59 3.14 -4.55 3.04
C ARG A 59 3.83 -3.26 2.62
N ILE A 60 4.24 -2.45 3.60
CA ILE A 60 5.11 -1.30 3.38
C ILE A 60 6.56 -1.78 3.47
N PRO A 61 7.41 -1.48 2.48
CA PRO A 61 8.83 -1.80 2.52
C PRO A 61 9.54 -1.08 3.68
N GLU A 62 10.44 -1.76 4.37
CA GLU A 62 11.25 -1.19 5.47
C GLU A 62 12.70 -0.88 5.04
N SER A 63 12.97 -0.86 3.73
CA SER A 63 14.32 -0.63 3.22
C SER A 63 14.77 0.84 3.36
N SER A 64 16.09 1.05 3.37
CA SER A 64 16.69 2.40 3.36
C SER A 64 16.28 3.17 2.11
N GLU A 65 16.23 2.49 0.96
CA GLU A 65 15.91 3.05 -0.34
C GLU A 65 14.47 3.58 -0.37
N PHE A 66 13.52 2.82 0.17
CA PHE A 66 12.14 3.25 0.28
C PHE A 66 11.98 4.44 1.24
N SER A 67 12.76 4.46 2.33
CA SER A 67 12.78 5.58 3.27
C SER A 67 13.27 6.88 2.62
N HIS A 68 14.32 6.80 1.80
CA HIS A 68 14.82 7.94 1.03
C HIS A 68 13.80 8.41 -0.03
N PHE A 69 13.19 7.48 -0.75
CA PHE A 69 12.10 7.78 -1.68
C PHE A 69 10.95 8.53 -1.00
N LYS A 70 10.51 8.04 0.17
CA LYS A 70 9.44 8.66 0.97
C LYS A 70 9.80 10.10 1.35
N GLN A 71 11.02 10.34 1.82
CA GLN A 71 11.49 11.69 2.17
C GLN A 71 11.50 12.63 0.96
N ALA A 72 12.06 12.18 -0.17
CA ALA A 72 12.10 12.97 -1.40
C ALA A 72 10.68 13.31 -1.90
N LEU A 73 9.77 12.34 -1.88
CA LEU A 73 8.38 12.52 -2.26
C LEU A 73 7.67 13.57 -1.38
N GLN A 74 7.83 13.47 -0.05
CA GLN A 74 7.24 14.43 0.88
C GLN A 74 7.81 15.84 0.68
N GLU A 75 9.10 15.95 0.42
CA GLU A 75 9.74 17.24 0.14
C GLU A 75 9.23 17.87 -1.16
N THR A 76 9.14 17.09 -2.25
CA THR A 76 8.56 17.54 -3.52
C THR A 76 7.10 17.94 -3.38
N ALA A 77 6.30 17.14 -2.68
CA ALA A 77 4.88 17.43 -2.45
C ALA A 77 4.68 18.78 -1.75
N ARG A 78 5.49 19.05 -0.72
CA ARG A 78 5.44 20.32 0.01
C ARG A 78 5.89 21.50 -0.83
N LYS A 79 6.97 21.34 -1.61
CA LYS A 79 7.58 22.43 -2.40
C LYS A 79 6.75 22.80 -3.63
N GLU A 80 6.26 21.80 -4.36
CA GLU A 80 5.67 21.99 -5.69
C GLU A 80 4.13 22.01 -5.67
N PHE A 81 3.51 21.41 -4.65
CA PHE A 81 2.06 21.22 -4.59
C PHE A 81 1.42 21.73 -3.30
N GLU A 82 2.19 22.38 -2.41
CA GLU A 82 1.73 22.86 -1.10
C GLU A 82 1.03 21.76 -0.27
N PHE A 83 1.39 20.50 -0.52
CA PHE A 83 0.78 19.34 0.14
C PHE A 83 1.72 18.81 1.21
N ASP A 84 1.25 18.79 2.46
CA ASP A 84 1.98 18.20 3.59
C ASP A 84 1.35 16.87 3.99
N TYR A 85 2.17 15.82 3.99
CA TYR A 85 1.77 14.50 4.43
C TYR A 85 1.49 14.44 5.93
N ASN A 86 1.87 15.45 6.74
CA ASN A 86 1.35 15.75 8.09
C ASN A 86 1.17 14.55 9.06
N THR A 87 1.96 13.47 8.88
CA THR A 87 1.96 12.18 9.59
C THR A 87 1.27 10.97 8.93
N ASP A 88 0.65 11.11 7.76
CA ASP A 88 0.11 10.00 7.00
C ASP A 88 1.25 9.17 6.36
N GLU A 89 1.14 7.85 6.48
CA GLU A 89 1.96 6.93 5.69
C GLU A 89 1.71 7.20 4.20
N VAL A 90 2.79 7.25 3.41
CA VAL A 90 2.67 7.45 1.97
C VAL A 90 1.84 6.30 1.41
N ASN A 91 0.77 6.65 0.71
CA ASN A 91 -0.10 5.69 0.09
C ASN A 91 0.73 4.78 -0.87
N PRO A 92 0.69 3.44 -0.71
CA PRO A 92 1.41 2.51 -1.58
C PRO A 92 1.13 2.67 -3.08
N PHE A 93 -0.02 3.25 -3.45
CA PHE A 93 -0.32 3.59 -4.84
C PHE A 93 0.64 4.64 -5.42
N VAL A 94 1.12 5.59 -4.60
CA VAL A 94 2.06 6.63 -5.06
C VAL A 94 3.39 6.02 -5.44
N SER A 95 3.91 5.08 -4.63
CA SER A 95 5.09 4.30 -5.01
C SER A 95 4.83 3.46 -6.25
N ALA A 96 3.68 2.78 -6.35
CA ALA A 96 3.37 1.96 -7.51
C ALA A 96 3.34 2.77 -8.82
N PHE A 97 2.81 4.00 -8.81
CA PHE A 97 2.86 4.89 -9.97
C PHE A 97 4.28 5.33 -10.32
N TYR A 98 5.10 5.65 -9.32
CA TYR A 98 6.51 5.98 -9.53
C TYR A 98 7.26 4.81 -10.19
N GLU A 99 7.05 3.60 -9.69
CA GLU A 99 7.63 2.36 -10.25
C GLU A 99 7.10 2.06 -11.66
N ALA A 100 5.82 2.34 -11.93
CA ALA A 100 5.24 2.17 -13.27
C ALA A 100 5.90 3.07 -14.32
N VAL A 101 6.28 4.29 -13.96
CA VAL A 101 7.02 5.20 -14.86
C VAL A 101 8.42 4.65 -15.15
N ILE A 102 9.11 4.09 -14.15
CA ILE A 102 10.42 3.44 -14.35
C ILE A 102 10.28 2.23 -15.28
N LEU A 103 9.30 1.36 -15.03
CA LEU A 103 9.01 0.21 -15.88
C LEU A 103 8.72 0.62 -17.33
N TYR A 104 7.94 1.68 -17.52
CA TYR A 104 7.64 2.24 -18.83
C TYR A 104 8.89 2.77 -19.53
N ALA A 105 9.77 3.48 -18.81
CA ALA A 105 11.03 3.98 -19.35
C ALA A 105 11.96 2.83 -19.79
N LEU A 106 12.06 1.76 -18.99
CA LEU A 106 12.80 0.54 -19.35
C LEU A 106 12.25 -0.10 -20.62
N ALA A 107 10.92 -0.27 -20.69
CA ALA A 107 10.26 -0.88 -21.84
C ALA A 107 10.40 -0.04 -23.12
N ILE A 108 10.35 1.29 -23.03
CA ILE A 108 10.63 2.20 -24.16
C ILE A 108 12.07 2.02 -24.64
N ASN A 109 13.03 2.02 -23.72
CA ASN A 109 14.44 1.90 -24.09
C ASN A 109 14.70 0.58 -24.84
N GLU A 110 14.13 -0.53 -24.37
CA GLU A 110 14.18 -1.82 -25.05
C GLU A 110 13.48 -1.79 -26.42
N THR A 111 12.33 -1.12 -26.52
CA THR A 111 11.58 -0.94 -27.78
C THR A 111 12.40 -0.22 -28.85
N ILE A 112 13.09 0.86 -28.47
CA ILE A 112 13.94 1.64 -29.37
C ILE A 112 15.16 0.81 -29.80
N ASN A 113 15.79 0.08 -28.87
CA ASN A 113 16.93 -0.77 -29.17
C ASN A 113 16.60 -1.91 -30.14
N ASP A 114 15.37 -2.40 -30.10
CA ASP A 114 14.85 -3.41 -31.03
C ASP A 114 14.41 -2.80 -32.39
N GLY A 115 14.55 -1.49 -32.58
CA GLY A 115 14.23 -0.78 -33.83
C GLY A 115 12.75 -0.45 -34.02
N PHE A 116 11.92 -0.59 -32.98
CA PHE A 116 10.51 -0.25 -33.02
C PHE A 116 10.27 1.22 -32.61
N PRO A 117 9.26 1.89 -33.19
CA PRO A 117 8.90 3.24 -32.79
C PRO A 117 8.25 3.26 -31.40
N ILE A 118 8.42 4.35 -30.65
CA ILE A 118 7.80 4.56 -29.33
C ILE A 118 6.26 4.62 -29.38
N THR A 119 5.67 4.73 -30.57
CA THR A 119 4.23 4.68 -30.78
C THR A 119 3.69 3.25 -30.83
N ASN A 120 4.57 2.22 -30.87
CA ASN A 120 4.16 0.82 -30.82
C ASN A 120 3.85 0.39 -29.37
N GLY A 121 2.70 0.84 -28.88
CA GLY A 121 2.25 0.60 -27.50
C GLY A 121 2.12 -0.88 -27.14
N SER A 122 1.74 -1.74 -28.09
CA SER A 122 1.66 -3.19 -27.89
C SER A 122 3.04 -3.80 -27.62
N TYR A 123 4.07 -3.39 -28.36
CA TYR A 123 5.43 -3.87 -28.15
C TYR A 123 6.00 -3.37 -26.82
N ILE A 124 5.77 -2.10 -26.48
CA ILE A 124 6.15 -1.54 -25.17
C ILE A 124 5.49 -2.34 -24.05
N THR A 125 4.18 -2.57 -24.14
CA THR A 125 3.42 -3.32 -23.13
C THR A 125 3.94 -4.76 -23.01
N GLN A 126 4.26 -5.41 -24.12
CA GLN A 126 4.85 -6.75 -24.11
C GLN A 126 6.20 -6.78 -23.37
N LYS A 127 7.02 -5.73 -23.51
CA LYS A 127 8.28 -5.57 -22.76
C LYS A 127 8.07 -5.25 -21.28
N MET A 128 6.89 -4.79 -20.87
CA MET A 128 6.55 -4.57 -19.46
C MET A 128 6.08 -5.85 -18.76
N TRP A 129 5.55 -6.84 -19.50
CA TRP A 129 4.93 -8.03 -18.93
C TRP A 129 5.92 -9.14 -18.57
N ASN A 130 5.53 -9.99 -17.61
CA ASN A 130 6.24 -11.19 -17.18
C ASN A 130 7.72 -10.93 -16.85
N ARG A 131 7.97 -9.80 -16.18
CA ARG A 131 9.32 -9.40 -15.76
C ARG A 131 9.34 -8.96 -14.31
N THR A 132 10.52 -9.10 -13.75
CA THR A 132 10.95 -8.47 -12.51
C THR A 132 11.92 -7.35 -12.87
N PHE A 133 11.83 -6.24 -12.16
CA PHE A 133 12.85 -5.19 -12.21
C PHE A 133 13.07 -4.67 -10.80
N GLU A 134 14.29 -4.21 -10.54
CA GLU A 134 14.59 -3.56 -9.28
C GLU A 134 14.09 -2.13 -9.33
N ALA A 135 13.15 -1.83 -8.43
CA ALA A 135 12.67 -0.49 -8.18
C ALA A 135 12.92 -0.12 -6.72
N TYR A 136 12.95 1.18 -6.42
CA TYR A 136 13.37 1.71 -5.12
C TYR A 136 12.48 1.31 -3.94
N ALA A 137 11.21 0.96 -4.18
CA ALA A 137 10.28 0.61 -3.12
C ALA A 137 10.10 -0.90 -3.00
N MET A 138 9.94 -1.63 -4.10
CA MET A 138 9.52 -3.02 -4.06
C MET A 138 10.13 -3.85 -5.19
N HIS A 139 10.33 -5.15 -4.92
CA HIS A 139 10.56 -6.11 -5.99
C HIS A 139 9.22 -6.34 -6.71
N LEU A 140 8.97 -5.57 -7.78
CA LEU A 140 7.69 -5.57 -8.46
C LEU A 140 7.69 -6.59 -9.60
N PHE A 141 6.77 -7.56 -9.51
CA PHE A 141 6.48 -8.50 -10.59
C PHE A 141 5.32 -7.94 -11.42
N ALA A 142 5.62 -7.50 -12.65
CA ALA A 142 4.61 -7.00 -13.57
C ALA A 142 3.96 -8.18 -14.30
N ALA A 143 2.92 -8.74 -13.69
CA ALA A 143 2.34 -10.02 -14.11
C ALA A 143 0.88 -9.93 -14.51
N PHE A 144 0.51 -8.95 -15.32
CA PHE A 144 -0.81 -8.98 -15.95
C PHE A 144 -0.75 -8.50 -17.38
N GLY A 145 -0.61 -9.49 -18.26
CA GLY A 145 -1.12 -9.46 -19.62
C GLY A 145 -2.04 -10.65 -19.81
N SER A 146 -3.30 -10.52 -19.40
CA SER A 146 -4.31 -11.50 -19.81
C SER A 146 -4.48 -11.37 -21.31
N THR A 147 -4.04 -12.37 -22.05
CA THR A 147 -4.48 -12.58 -23.44
C THR A 147 -6.00 -12.70 -23.43
N VAL A 148 -6.66 -11.68 -23.97
CA VAL A 148 -8.04 -11.78 -24.47
C VAL A 148 -7.96 -11.76 -25.98
#